data_AF-A0A7J6N0T6-F1
#
_entry.id   AF-A0A7J6N0T6-F1
#
_cell.length_a   1.000
_cell.length_b   1.000
_cell.length_c   1.000
_cell.angle_alpha   90.00
_cell.angle_beta   90.00
_cell.angle_gamma   90.00
#
_symmetry.space_group_name_H-M   'P 1'
#
loop_
_entity.id
_entity.type
_entity.pdbx_description
1 polymer ?
#
loop_
_entity_poly.entity_id
_entity_poly.type
_entity_poly.pdbx_seq_one_letter_code
_entity_poly.pdbx_strand_id
1 'polypeptide(L)'
;MSISPLSILLIGVLGMALADGKCTPSDVNVIQNSGKFNEFVYDCSYKTWGSGSRTSTCVQNGCGISPGCAACFGQSTSCGGSCAWKCAIFGKPSDQGCQNCLNSKGCTKALEACTGITNLPAPPSYRSSSCK
;
A
#
# COMPACT_ATOMS: atom_id res chain seq x y z
N MET A 1 -32.95 -0.27 -3.16
CA MET A 1 -32.40 -1.52 -2.58
C MET A 1 -31.78 -1.14 -1.26
N SER A 2 -32.41 -1.61 -0.18
CA SER A 2 -32.18 -1.15 1.20
C SER A 2 -31.15 -2.05 1.87
N ILE A 3 -30.11 -1.46 2.47
CA ILE A 3 -29.25 -2.15 3.43
C ILE A 3 -29.34 -1.32 4.72
N SER A 4 -29.93 -1.92 5.76
CA SER A 4 -30.25 -1.26 7.03
C SER A 4 -29.01 -1.14 7.94
N PRO A 5 -28.77 0.01 8.61
CA PRO A 5 -27.51 0.31 9.30
C PRO A 5 -27.37 -0.24 10.74
N LEU A 6 -28.15 -1.24 11.17
CA LEU A 6 -28.38 -1.52 12.61
C LEU A 6 -27.91 -2.89 13.12
N SER A 7 -26.95 -3.57 12.46
CA SER A 7 -26.50 -4.91 12.91
C SER A 7 -24.99 -5.12 13.03
N ILE A 8 -24.16 -4.07 12.98
CA ILE A 8 -22.72 -4.19 13.28
C ILE A 8 -22.52 -3.83 14.76
N LEU A 9 -22.85 -4.76 15.65
CA LEU A 9 -22.54 -4.65 17.09
C LEU A 9 -21.03 -4.85 17.33
N LEU A 10 -20.43 -3.84 17.97
CA LEU A 10 -19.38 -3.93 19.00
C LEU A 10 -18.12 -4.78 18.74
N ILE A 11 -17.19 -4.28 17.93
CA ILE A 11 -15.78 -4.09 18.34
C ILE A 11 -15.31 -2.81 17.67
N GLY A 12 -14.81 -1.84 18.44
CA GLY A 12 -14.31 -0.58 17.92
C GLY A 12 -13.13 -0.79 16.97
N VAL A 13 -13.39 -0.68 15.67
CA VAL A 13 -12.37 -0.45 14.65
C VAL A 13 -13.00 0.46 13.62
N LEU A 14 -12.31 1.57 13.31
CA LEU A 14 -12.71 2.54 12.30
C LEU A 14 -13.28 1.81 11.07
N GLY A 15 -14.57 2.01 10.79
CA GLY A 15 -15.23 1.41 9.64
C GLY A 15 -14.50 1.82 8.36
N MET A 16 -13.86 0.86 7.71
CA MET A 16 -13.17 1.06 6.45
C MET A 16 -14.23 1.18 5.36
N ALA A 17 -14.41 2.39 4.81
CA ALA A 17 -15.12 2.54 3.56
C ALA A 17 -14.16 2.15 2.42
N LEU A 18 -14.43 1.04 1.74
CA LEU A 18 -13.81 0.75 0.45
C LEU A 18 -14.56 1.56 -0.60
N ALA A 19 -13.87 2.48 -1.27
CA ALA A 19 -14.33 2.92 -2.60
C ALA A 19 -14.20 1.74 -3.58
N ASP A 20 -14.86 1.78 -4.74
CA ASP A 20 -14.78 0.74 -5.80
C ASP A 20 -13.34 0.56 -6.36
N GLY A 21 -12.45 -0.01 -5.54
CA GLY A 21 -11.05 -0.27 -5.82
C GLY A 21 -10.77 -1.74 -6.10
N LYS A 22 -9.52 -2.06 -6.45
CA LYS A 22 -9.10 -3.43 -6.79
C LYS A 22 -8.82 -4.32 -5.58
N CYS A 23 -8.76 -3.75 -4.36
CA CYS A 23 -8.56 -4.53 -3.15
C CYS A 23 -9.88 -5.03 -2.59
N THR A 24 -9.90 -6.31 -2.24
CA THR A 24 -11.01 -6.95 -1.53
C THR A 24 -10.94 -6.64 -0.03
N PRO A 25 -12.03 -6.84 0.73
CA PRO A 25 -11.99 -6.71 2.19
C PRO A 25 -10.89 -7.55 2.88
N SER A 26 -10.62 -8.75 2.34
CA SER A 26 -9.54 -9.62 2.84
C SER A 26 -8.16 -9.01 2.64
N ASP A 27 -7.92 -8.34 1.51
CA ASP A 27 -6.66 -7.66 1.23
C ASP A 27 -6.43 -6.51 2.21
N VAL A 28 -7.49 -5.75 2.46
CA VAL A 28 -7.46 -4.59 3.35
C VAL A 28 -7.15 -5.05 4.78
N ASN A 29 -7.71 -6.17 5.22
CA ASN A 29 -7.37 -6.76 6.51
C ASN A 29 -5.87 -7.08 6.62
N VAL A 30 -5.25 -7.64 5.57
CA VAL A 30 -3.79 -7.89 5.55
C VAL A 30 -3.01 -6.59 5.59
N ILE A 31 -3.39 -5.61 4.77
CA ILE A 31 -2.70 -4.31 4.67
C ILE A 31 -2.71 -3.56 6.00
N GLN A 32 -3.84 -3.58 6.71
CA GLN A 32 -4.01 -2.79 7.93
C GLN A 32 -3.55 -3.52 9.20
N ASN A 33 -3.65 -4.85 9.25
CA ASN A 33 -3.36 -5.61 10.48
C ASN A 33 -2.01 -6.34 10.47
N SER A 34 -1.29 -6.38 9.34
CA SER A 34 0.04 -7.01 9.29
C SER A 34 1.08 -6.31 10.16
N GLY A 35 0.97 -4.99 10.34
CA GLY A 35 2.01 -4.16 10.98
C GLY A 35 3.30 -4.02 10.18
N LYS A 36 3.60 -4.95 9.26
CA LYS A 36 4.81 -4.99 8.42
C LYS A 36 4.54 -4.78 6.93
N PHE A 37 3.28 -4.66 6.53
CA PHE A 37 2.88 -4.66 5.12
C PHE A 37 3.66 -3.61 4.29
N ASN A 38 3.68 -2.36 4.74
CA ASN A 38 4.38 -1.29 4.02
C ASN A 38 5.90 -1.49 3.99
N GLU A 39 6.50 -2.00 5.07
CA GLU A 39 7.93 -2.31 5.15
C GLU A 39 8.30 -3.44 4.18
N PHE A 40 7.40 -4.40 4.01
CA PHE A 40 7.55 -5.49 3.05
C PHE A 40 7.37 -5.00 1.60
N VAL A 41 6.39 -4.12 1.33
CA VAL A 41 6.26 -3.46 0.01
C VAL A 41 7.53 -2.69 -0.32
N TYR A 42 8.13 -2.01 0.66
CA TYR A 42 9.39 -1.30 0.47
C TYR A 42 10.56 -2.26 0.20
N ASP A 43 10.65 -3.37 0.92
CA ASP A 43 11.65 -4.42 0.65
C ASP A 43 11.51 -5.02 -0.76
N CYS A 44 10.28 -5.35 -1.18
CA CYS A 44 9.98 -5.81 -2.53
C CYS A 44 10.36 -4.79 -3.59
N SER A 45 10.02 -3.51 -3.38
CA SER A 45 10.38 -2.42 -4.30
C SER A 45 11.89 -2.27 -4.42
N TYR A 46 12.62 -2.40 -3.30
CA TYR A 46 14.07 -2.33 -3.27
C TYR A 46 14.73 -3.51 -4.01
N LYS A 47 14.34 -4.75 -3.66
CA LYS A 47 14.89 -5.98 -4.28
C LYS A 47 14.65 -6.06 -5.78
N THR A 48 13.58 -5.43 -6.25
CA THR A 48 13.20 -5.43 -7.66
C THR A 48 13.63 -4.17 -8.39
N TRP A 49 14.45 -3.32 -7.76
CA TRP A 49 14.99 -2.10 -8.34
C TRP A 49 13.90 -1.15 -8.86
N GLY A 50 12.78 -1.06 -8.13
CA GLY A 50 11.65 -0.21 -8.50
C GLY A 50 10.80 -0.73 -9.66
N SER A 51 11.01 -1.98 -10.12
CA SER A 51 10.17 -2.58 -11.15
C SER A 51 8.78 -2.86 -10.61
N GLY A 52 7.76 -2.18 -11.14
CA GLY A 52 6.37 -2.33 -10.67
C GLY A 52 5.81 -3.72 -10.82
N SER A 53 6.01 -4.39 -11.96
CA SER A 53 5.52 -5.75 -12.18
C SER A 53 6.15 -6.75 -11.22
N ARG A 54 7.48 -6.68 -11.04
CA ARG A 54 8.20 -7.55 -10.11
C ARG A 54 7.84 -7.25 -8.65
N THR A 55 7.64 -5.98 -8.32
CA THR A 55 7.16 -5.57 -6.98
C THR A 55 5.78 -6.15 -6.71
N SER A 56 4.85 -6.02 -7.67
CA SER A 56 3.50 -6.58 -7.57
C SER A 56 3.55 -8.08 -7.29
N THR A 57 4.32 -8.85 -8.06
CA THR A 57 4.49 -10.29 -7.81
C THR A 57 5.09 -10.59 -6.44
N CYS A 58 6.09 -9.83 -6.01
CA CYS A 58 6.72 -10.00 -4.70
C CYS A 58 5.73 -9.77 -3.54
N VAL A 59 4.96 -8.67 -3.61
CA VAL A 59 3.94 -8.32 -2.59
C VAL A 59 2.82 -9.35 -2.57
N GLN A 60 2.33 -9.75 -3.75
CA GLN A 60 1.30 -10.80 -3.87
C GLN A 60 1.76 -12.09 -3.18
N ASN A 61 2.95 -12.59 -3.53
CA ASN A 61 3.45 -13.86 -3.00
C ASN A 61 3.76 -13.80 -1.51
N GLY A 62 4.28 -12.67 -1.01
CA GLY A 62 4.67 -12.54 0.39
C GLY A 62 3.50 -12.25 1.33
N CYS A 63 2.50 -11.49 0.88
CA CYS A 63 1.37 -11.08 1.70
C CYS A 63 0.10 -11.90 1.48
N GLY A 64 -0.02 -12.58 0.33
CA GLY A 64 -1.23 -13.34 -0.02
C GLY A 64 -2.43 -12.45 -0.37
N ILE A 65 -2.21 -11.20 -0.77
CA ILE A 65 -3.27 -10.31 -1.26
C ILE A 65 -3.63 -10.63 -2.71
N SER A 66 -4.82 -10.21 -3.15
CA SER A 66 -5.32 -10.46 -4.49
C SER A 66 -4.42 -9.84 -5.58
N PRO A 67 -4.36 -10.42 -6.79
CA PRO A 67 -3.53 -9.91 -7.88
C PRO A 67 -3.87 -8.46 -8.25
N GLY A 68 -5.17 -8.11 -8.24
CA GLY A 68 -5.64 -6.76 -8.54
C GLY A 68 -5.13 -5.74 -7.52
N CYS A 69 -5.17 -6.08 -6.23
CA CYS A 69 -4.65 -5.25 -5.15
C CYS A 69 -3.13 -5.12 -5.21
N ALA A 70 -2.41 -6.24 -5.42
CA ALA A 70 -0.96 -6.24 -5.56
C ALA A 70 -0.47 -5.39 -6.75
N ALA A 71 -1.24 -5.35 -7.85
CA ALA A 71 -0.93 -4.52 -9.00
C ALA A 71 -0.95 -3.03 -8.66
N CYS A 72 -1.82 -2.57 -7.75
CA CYS A 72 -1.84 -1.18 -7.30
C CYS A 72 -0.53 -0.78 -6.61
N PHE A 73 0.04 -1.65 -5.78
CA PHE A 73 1.34 -1.39 -5.15
C PHE A 73 2.48 -1.38 -6.18
N GLY A 74 2.43 -2.27 -7.19
CA GLY A 74 3.38 -2.23 -8.31
C GLY A 74 3.29 -0.94 -9.14
N GLN A 75 2.08 -0.45 -9.39
CA GLN A 75 1.84 0.84 -10.05
C GLN A 75 2.37 2.01 -9.22
N SER A 76 2.14 1.99 -7.91
CA SER A 76 2.69 2.99 -6.98
C SER A 76 4.22 2.99 -6.98
N THR A 77 4.86 1.82 -6.96
CA THR A 77 6.32 1.71 -7.06
C THR A 77 6.84 2.29 -8.37
N SER A 78 6.17 2.01 -9.49
CA SER A 78 6.55 2.58 -10.80
C SER A 78 6.38 4.10 -10.81
N CYS A 79 5.28 4.61 -10.26
CA CYS A 79 5.03 6.06 -10.14
C CYS A 79 6.13 6.75 -9.31
N GLY A 80 6.52 6.14 -8.19
CA GLY A 80 7.55 6.63 -7.29
C GLY A 80 8.98 6.50 -7.80
N GLY A 81 9.22 5.90 -8.97
CA GLY A 81 10.56 5.66 -9.51
C GLY A 81 11.41 6.93 -9.62
N SER A 82 10.81 8.06 -10.06
CA SER A 82 11.49 9.36 -10.12
C SER A 82 11.83 9.96 -8.74
N CYS A 83 11.19 9.45 -7.67
CA CYS A 83 11.42 9.86 -6.28
C CYS A 83 12.40 8.93 -5.54
N ALA A 84 12.86 7.84 -6.16
CA ALA A 84 13.71 6.82 -5.52
C ALA A 84 14.96 7.42 -4.85
N TRP A 85 15.55 8.45 -5.44
CA TRP A 85 16.70 9.16 -4.87
C TRP A 85 16.39 9.74 -3.48
N LYS A 86 15.20 10.32 -3.30
CA LYS A 86 14.73 10.91 -2.03
C LYS A 86 14.17 9.88 -1.07
N CYS A 87 13.68 8.75 -1.58
CA CYS A 87 12.94 7.74 -0.82
C CYS A 87 13.74 6.53 -0.39
N ALA A 88 14.87 6.25 -1.05
CA ALA A 88 15.65 5.04 -0.81
C ALA A 88 17.17 5.24 -0.84
N ILE A 89 17.67 6.20 -1.63
CA ILE A 89 19.13 6.40 -1.78
C ILE A 89 19.66 7.39 -0.74
N PHE A 90 19.00 8.53 -0.56
CA PHE A 90 19.39 9.60 0.39
C PHE A 90 18.43 9.72 1.58
N GLY A 91 17.48 8.80 1.68
CA GLY A 91 16.42 8.86 2.68
C GLY A 91 15.65 7.56 2.76
N LYS A 92 14.52 7.64 3.44
CA LYS A 92 13.55 6.57 3.65
C LYS A 92 12.16 7.00 3.21
N PRO A 93 11.23 6.06 2.97
CA PRO A 93 9.88 6.42 2.52
C PRO A 93 9.14 7.36 3.47
N SER A 94 9.37 7.26 4.78
CA SER A 94 8.78 8.16 5.78
C SER A 94 9.36 9.58 5.80
N ASP A 95 10.46 9.86 5.10
CA ASP A 95 11.04 11.20 5.08
C ASP A 95 10.15 12.18 4.31
N GLN A 96 10.03 13.40 4.84
CA GLN A 96 9.19 14.45 4.24
C GLN A 96 9.59 14.77 2.79
N GLY A 97 10.89 14.74 2.47
CA GLY A 97 11.37 14.94 1.10
C GLY A 97 10.87 13.87 0.12
N CYS A 98 10.76 12.61 0.57
CA CYS A 98 10.18 11.54 -0.21
C CYS A 98 8.67 11.74 -0.39
N GLN A 99 7.95 11.94 0.72
CA GLN A 99 6.50 12.12 0.73
C GLN A 99 6.07 13.30 -0.15
N ASN A 100 6.78 14.43 -0.09
CA ASN A 100 6.52 15.59 -0.95
C ASN A 100 6.67 15.25 -2.44
N CYS A 101 7.68 14.45 -2.81
CA CYS A 101 7.87 14.03 -4.20
C CYS A 101 6.72 13.10 -4.65
N LEU A 102 6.38 12.09 -3.85
CA LEU A 102 5.30 11.14 -4.16
C LEU A 102 3.95 11.86 -4.27
N ASN A 103 3.66 12.79 -3.35
CA ASN A 103 2.44 13.59 -3.36
C ASN A 103 2.39 14.55 -4.54
N SER A 104 3.50 15.23 -4.87
CA SER A 104 3.59 16.11 -6.04
C SER A 104 3.37 15.36 -7.36
N LYS A 105 3.72 14.06 -7.41
CA LYS A 105 3.46 13.19 -8.56
C LYS A 105 2.08 12.53 -8.53
N GLY A 106 1.31 12.72 -7.46
CA GLY A 106 0.01 12.09 -7.28
C GLY A 106 0.05 10.58 -7.04
N CYS A 107 1.22 10.01 -6.68
CA CYS A 107 1.37 8.56 -6.51
C CYS A 107 0.52 8.03 -5.35
N THR A 108 0.50 8.75 -4.22
CA THR A 108 -0.32 8.39 -3.06
C THR A 108 -1.81 8.38 -3.40
N LYS A 109 -2.29 9.46 -4.03
CA LYS A 109 -3.69 9.57 -4.47
C LYS A 109 -4.06 8.49 -5.49
N ALA A 110 -3.17 8.16 -6.42
CA ALA A 110 -3.39 7.09 -7.39
C ALA A 110 -3.45 5.71 -6.71
N LEU A 111 -2.63 5.49 -5.67
CA LEU A 111 -2.65 4.27 -4.88
C LEU A 111 -3.96 4.13 -4.08
N GLU A 112 -4.41 5.19 -3.43
CA GLU A 112 -5.71 5.22 -2.72
C GLU A 112 -6.86 4.93 -3.67
N ALA A 113 -6.88 5.57 -4.85
CA ALA A 113 -7.90 5.34 -5.86
C ALA A 113 -7.86 3.91 -6.42
N CYS A 114 -6.66 3.35 -6.64
CA CYS A 114 -6.52 1.99 -7.16
C CYS A 114 -6.92 0.94 -6.14
N THR A 115 -6.50 1.10 -4.89
CA THR A 115 -6.79 0.14 -3.81
C THR A 115 -8.20 0.28 -3.27
N GLY A 116 -8.79 1.47 -3.33
CA GLY A 116 -10.02 1.82 -2.64
C GLY A 116 -9.82 2.12 -1.14
N ILE A 117 -8.57 2.15 -0.66
CA ILE A 117 -8.23 2.39 0.75
C ILE A 117 -7.93 3.87 0.94
N THR A 118 -8.77 4.59 1.69
CA THR A 118 -8.61 6.03 1.93
C THR A 118 -7.70 6.38 3.11
N ASN A 119 -7.32 5.39 3.92
CA ASN A 119 -6.40 5.54 5.05
C ASN A 119 -5.32 4.46 4.95
N LEU A 120 -4.43 4.61 3.98
CA LEU A 120 -3.29 3.70 3.82
C LEU A 120 -2.41 3.74 5.07
N PRO A 121 -1.77 2.62 5.44
CA PRO A 121 -0.84 2.60 6.57
C PRO A 121 0.28 3.63 6.37
N ALA A 122 0.84 4.12 7.47
CA ALA A 122 1.90 5.12 7.43
C ALA A 122 3.11 4.65 6.59
N PRO A 123 3.80 5.57 5.89
CA PRO A 123 4.96 5.21 5.10
C PRO A 123 6.05 4.57 5.98
N PRO A 124 6.72 3.51 5.50
CA PRO A 124 7.65 2.74 6.30
C PRO A 124 8.96 3.51 6.49
N SER A 125 9.61 3.30 7.64
CA SER A 125 10.95 3.84 7.90
C SER A 125 12.07 2.84 7.61
N TYR A 126 11.74 1.55 7.54
CA TYR A 126 12.66 0.46 7.32
C TYR A 126 12.03 -0.63 6.44
N ARG A 127 12.84 -1.60 6.02
CA ARG A 127 12.42 -2.75 5.21
C ARG A 127 12.12 -3.94 6.12
N SER A 128 11.13 -4.75 5.74
CA SER A 128 10.87 -6.05 6.35
C SER A 128 11.01 -7.14 5.29
N SER A 129 11.69 -8.23 5.62
CA SER A 129 11.81 -9.40 4.74
C SER A 129 10.57 -10.30 4.75
N SER A 130 9.60 -10.02 5.62
CA SER A 130 8.34 -10.78 5.77
C SER A 130 7.14 -9.85 5.88
N CYS A 131 6.02 -10.27 5.28
CA CYS A 131 4.73 -9.58 5.41
C CYS A 131 3.97 -9.97 6.70
N LYS A 132 4.49 -10.92 7.47
CA LYS A 132 3.94 -11.40 8.75
C LYS A 132 5.03 -11.38 9.81
#